data_AF-A0A7Z7HQA4-F1
#
_entry.id   AF-A0A7Z7HQA4-F1
#
_cell.length_a   1.000
_cell.length_b   1.000
_cell.length_c   1.000
_cell.angle_alpha   90.00
_cell.angle_beta   90.00
_cell.angle_gamma   90.00
#
_symmetry.space_group_name_H-M   'P 1'
#
loop_
_entity.id
_entity.type
_entity.pdbx_description
1 polymer ?
#
loop_
_entity_poly.entity_id
_entity_poly.type
_entity_poly.pdbx_seq_one_letter_code
_entity_poly.pdbx_strand_id
1 'polypeptide(L)'
;MGVLPVLLGWLLGPRRPYAEKLSPYECGFEAFEDARIKFDVRYYLVAIIFIIFDLEIAFLFPWASIFKEIVATDSIKLFGFLEMLVFLGILLIGYIYAWAKGALEWE
;
A
#
# COMPACT_ATOMS: atom_id res chain seq x y z
N MET A 1 -19.28 11.18 11.17
CA MET A 1 -18.95 12.62 11.32
C MET A 1 -18.21 13.23 10.13
N GLY A 2 -17.52 12.49 9.25
CA GLY A 2 -16.74 13.09 8.14
C GLY A 2 -17.54 13.80 7.03
N VAL A 3 -18.83 13.46 6.84
CA VAL A 3 -19.68 14.08 5.80
C VAL A 3 -20.23 15.44 6.23
N LEU A 4 -20.33 15.68 7.55
CA LEU A 4 -20.96 16.87 8.11
C LEU A 4 -20.23 18.17 7.71
N PRO A 5 -18.88 18.26 7.79
CA PRO A 5 -18.17 19.45 7.32
C PRO A 5 -18.30 19.69 5.82
N VAL A 6 -18.32 18.62 5.02
CA VAL A 6 -18.49 18.70 3.56
C VAL A 6 -19.87 19.26 3.21
N LEU A 7 -20.93 18.78 3.86
CA LEU A 7 -22.30 19.28 3.65
C LEU A 7 -22.47 20.72 4.12
N LEU A 8 -21.91 21.08 5.28
CA LEU A 8 -21.94 22.46 5.78
C LEU A 8 -21.20 23.41 4.83
N GLY A 9 -20.02 23.04 4.34
CA GLY A 9 -19.27 23.81 3.35
C GLY A 9 -19.99 23.91 2.01
N TRP A 10 -20.66 22.84 1.58
CA TRP A 10 -21.47 22.82 0.36
C TRP A 10 -22.71 23.71 0.45
N LEU A 11 -23.36 23.78 1.62
CA LEU A 11 -24.59 24.54 1.83
C LEU A 11 -24.33 26.03 2.13
N LEU A 12 -23.33 26.33 2.97
CA LEU A 12 -23.05 27.68 3.46
C LEU A 12 -21.98 28.42 2.60
N GLY A 13 -21.21 27.70 1.80
CA GLY A 13 -20.11 28.28 1.01
C GLY A 13 -20.59 29.06 -0.22
N PRO A 14 -19.98 30.23 -0.53
CA PRO A 14 -20.33 31.02 -1.72
C PRO A 14 -19.97 30.29 -3.02
N ARG A 15 -20.96 30.16 -3.91
CA ARG A 15 -20.80 29.51 -5.23
C ARG A 15 -20.77 30.52 -6.37
N ARG A 16 -19.61 30.63 -7.01
CA ARG A 16 -19.40 31.46 -8.22
C ARG A 16 -18.58 30.65 -9.24
N PRO A 17 -19.20 29.73 -10.00
CA PRO A 17 -18.53 28.99 -11.07
C PRO A 17 -18.41 29.87 -12.32
N TYR A 18 -17.23 29.85 -12.95
CA TYR A 18 -16.97 30.43 -14.27
C TYR A 18 -15.90 29.57 -14.95
N ALA A 19 -15.77 29.67 -16.28
CA ALA A 19 -15.01 28.71 -17.10
C ALA A 19 -13.56 28.54 -16.61
N GLU A 20 -12.84 29.63 -16.36
CA GLU A 20 -11.45 29.63 -15.92
C GLU A 20 -11.28 29.15 -14.47
N LYS A 21 -12.30 29.25 -13.62
CA LYS A 21 -12.26 28.67 -12.25
C LYS A 21 -12.39 27.15 -12.29
N LEU A 22 -13.02 26.64 -13.33
CA LEU A 22 -13.29 25.21 -13.52
C LEU A 22 -12.25 24.53 -14.40
N SER A 23 -11.32 25.29 -15.01
CA SER A 23 -10.22 24.73 -15.78
C SER A 23 -9.11 24.16 -14.88
N PRO A 24 -8.35 23.17 -15.36
CA PRO A 24 -7.15 22.68 -14.67
C PRO A 24 -6.15 23.79 -14.36
N TYR A 25 -5.44 23.67 -13.24
CA TYR A 25 -4.39 24.60 -12.84
C TYR A 25 -3.06 24.23 -13.50
N GLU A 26 -2.54 25.11 -14.37
CA GLU A 26 -1.24 24.94 -15.04
C GLU A 26 -0.37 26.20 -14.87
N CYS A 27 -0.21 26.68 -13.63
CA CYS A 27 0.61 27.85 -13.29
C CYS A 27 0.29 29.15 -14.08
N GLY A 28 -0.98 29.33 -14.47
CA GLY A 28 -1.45 30.50 -15.22
C GLY A 28 -1.45 30.34 -16.74
N PHE A 29 -1.06 29.17 -17.25
CA PHE A 29 -1.17 28.80 -18.66
C PHE A 29 -2.38 27.88 -18.90
N GLU A 30 -2.75 27.72 -20.17
CA GLU A 30 -3.68 26.67 -20.57
C GLU A 30 -2.98 25.31 -20.51
N ALA A 31 -3.73 24.25 -20.18
CA ALA A 31 -3.19 22.90 -20.13
C ALA A 31 -2.66 22.49 -21.52
N PHE A 32 -1.36 22.23 -21.60
CA PHE A 32 -0.69 21.89 -22.85
C PHE A 32 -1.00 20.46 -23.31
N GLU A 33 -1.18 19.52 -22.38
CA GLU A 33 -1.44 18.10 -22.62
C GLU A 33 -2.42 17.50 -21.59
N ASP A 34 -2.90 16.27 -21.83
CA ASP A 34 -3.70 15.53 -20.83
C ASP A 34 -2.80 15.16 -19.64
N ALA A 35 -3.27 15.39 -18.41
CA ALA A 35 -2.57 15.04 -17.18
C ALA A 35 -2.37 13.52 -17.00
N ARG A 36 -3.05 12.69 -17.80
CA ARG A 36 -2.96 11.22 -17.76
C ARG A 36 -1.81 10.71 -18.62
N ILE A 37 -0.59 10.96 -18.17
CA ILE A 37 0.63 10.42 -18.77
C ILE A 37 1.02 9.07 -18.16
N LYS A 38 1.83 8.29 -18.90
CA LYS A 38 2.44 7.07 -18.37
C LYS A 38 3.52 7.47 -17.36
N PHE A 39 3.28 7.18 -16.09
CA PHE A 39 4.29 7.32 -15.04
C PHE A 39 5.31 6.17 -15.10
N ASP A 40 6.48 6.41 -14.50
CA ASP A 40 7.58 5.45 -14.46
C ASP A 40 7.16 4.10 -13.86
N VAL A 41 7.65 2.99 -14.42
CA VAL A 41 7.36 1.62 -13.99
C VAL A 41 7.84 1.36 -12.55
N ARG A 42 8.76 2.17 -12.03
CA ARG A 42 9.30 2.04 -10.66
C ARG A 42 8.22 2.05 -9.57
N TYR A 43 7.15 2.83 -9.73
CA TYR A 43 6.03 2.85 -8.78
C TYR A 43 5.29 1.50 -8.70
N TYR A 44 5.28 0.74 -9.80
CA TYR A 44 4.63 -0.56 -9.86
C TYR A 44 5.40 -1.63 -9.09
N LEU A 45 6.73 -1.60 -9.11
CA LEU A 45 7.57 -2.55 -8.37
C LEU A 45 7.36 -2.41 -6.86
N VAL A 46 7.34 -1.17 -6.36
CA VAL A 46 7.06 -0.87 -4.95
C VAL A 46 5.67 -1.35 -4.56
N ALA A 47 4.66 -1.14 -5.41
CA ALA A 47 3.30 -1.59 -5.15
C ALA A 47 3.19 -3.13 -5.07
N ILE A 48 3.88 -3.88 -5.95
CA ILE A 48 3.91 -5.34 -5.86
C ILE A 48 4.58 -5.81 -4.57
N ILE A 49 5.73 -5.22 -4.20
CA ILE A 49 6.43 -5.57 -2.95
C ILE A 49 5.52 -5.29 -1.76
N PHE A 50 4.80 -4.17 -1.75
CA PHE A 50 3.83 -3.84 -0.72
C PHE A 50 2.73 -4.90 -0.62
N ILE A 51 2.16 -5.36 -1.74
CA ILE A 51 1.13 -6.42 -1.74
C ILE A 51 1.66 -7.73 -1.16
N ILE A 52 2.90 -8.10 -1.51
CA ILE A 52 3.53 -9.32 -0.99
C ILE A 52 3.75 -9.22 0.52
N PHE A 53 4.20 -8.06 1.00
CA PHE A 53 4.39 -7.80 2.42
C PHE A 53 3.06 -7.73 3.20
N ASP A 54 2.01 -7.18 2.59
CA ASP A 54 0.67 -7.17 3.20
C ASP A 54 0.13 -8.62 3.35
N LEU A 55 0.38 -9.48 2.37
CA LEU A 55 0.08 -10.90 2.46
C LEU A 55 0.89 -11.59 3.57
N GLU A 56 2.16 -11.27 3.74
CA GLU A 56 2.98 -11.77 4.86
C GLU A 56 2.30 -11.51 6.21
N ILE A 57 1.86 -10.27 6.42
CA ILE A 57 1.19 -9.84 7.64
C ILE A 57 -0.16 -10.54 7.80
N ALA A 58 -0.93 -10.70 6.72
CA ALA A 58 -2.21 -11.38 6.74
C ALA A 58 -2.11 -12.84 7.20
N PHE A 59 -0.98 -13.53 6.96
CA PHE A 59 -0.71 -14.87 7.46
C PHE A 59 -0.06 -14.88 8.86
N LEU A 60 0.81 -13.90 9.13
CA LEU A 60 1.50 -13.76 10.41
C LEU A 60 0.52 -13.50 11.58
N PHE A 61 -0.52 -12.69 11.36
CA PHE A 61 -1.48 -12.34 12.41
C PHE A 61 -2.28 -13.54 12.95
N PRO A 62 -2.96 -14.36 12.10
CA PRO A 62 -3.63 -15.57 12.56
C PRO A 62 -2.69 -16.49 13.33
N TRP A 63 -1.50 -16.77 12.80
CA TRP A 63 -0.52 -17.61 13.48
C TRP A 63 -0.12 -17.05 14.86
N ALA A 64 0.16 -15.74 14.93
CA ALA A 64 0.53 -15.09 16.19
C ALA A 64 -0.61 -15.12 17.22
N SER A 65 -1.86 -15.00 16.75
CA SER A 65 -3.04 -15.02 17.62
C SER A 65 -3.25 -16.37 18.31
N ILE A 66 -2.91 -17.48 17.65
CA ILE A 66 -3.03 -18.85 18.20
C ILE A 66 -1.69 -19.42 18.69
N PHE A 67 -0.62 -18.61 18.72
CA PHE A 67 0.73 -19.09 19.04
C PHE A 67 0.81 -19.82 20.39
N LYS A 68 0.06 -19.36 21.40
CA LYS A 68 -0.01 -20.03 22.71
C LYS A 68 -0.59 -21.45 22.61
N GLU A 69 -1.61 -21.64 21.77
CA GLU A 69 -2.26 -22.93 21.55
C GLU A 69 -1.35 -23.90 20.77
N ILE A 70 -0.63 -23.36 19.78
CA ILE A 70 0.40 -24.11 19.03
C ILE A 70 1.48 -24.61 19.99
N VAL A 71 2.01 -23.75 20.86
CA VAL A 71 3.08 -24.11 21.81
C VAL A 71 2.60 -25.07 22.89
N ALA A 72 1.33 -25.01 23.28
CA ALA A 72 0.73 -25.90 24.27
C ALA A 72 0.46 -27.32 23.74
N THR A 73 0.43 -27.52 22.42
CA THR A 73 0.07 -28.79 21.80
C THR A 73 1.31 -29.48 21.22
N ASP A 74 1.78 -30.55 21.89
CA ASP A 74 3.05 -31.22 21.54
C ASP A 74 3.14 -31.72 20.08
N SER A 75 2.02 -32.13 19.48
CA SER A 75 1.99 -32.65 18.10
C SER A 75 2.23 -31.58 17.02
N ILE A 76 1.89 -30.32 17.29
CA ILE A 76 1.97 -29.21 16.32
C ILE A 76 2.96 -28.13 16.74
N LYS A 77 3.46 -28.14 17.99
CA LYS A 77 4.42 -27.17 18.52
C LYS A 77 5.62 -26.94 17.61
N LEU A 78 6.29 -28.02 17.21
CA LEU A 78 7.52 -27.94 16.41
C LEU A 78 7.21 -27.62 14.94
N PHE A 79 6.12 -28.19 14.42
CA PHE A 79 5.67 -27.98 13.05
C PHE A 79 5.23 -26.52 12.83
N GLY A 80 4.32 -26.00 13.64
CA GLY A 80 3.79 -24.64 13.50
C GLY A 80 4.84 -23.55 13.75
N PHE A 81 5.88 -23.84 14.54
CA PHE A 81 7.01 -22.92 14.69
C PHE A 81 7.92 -22.93 13.45
N LEU A 82 8.32 -24.12 12.98
CA LEU A 82 9.19 -24.24 11.81
C LEU A 82 8.52 -23.75 10.53
N GLU A 83 7.23 -24.02 10.36
CA GLU A 83 6.47 -23.60 9.19
C GLU A 83 6.50 -22.07 9.02
N MET A 84 6.25 -21.32 10.09
CA MET A 84 6.35 -19.86 10.03
C MET A 84 7.77 -19.34 9.86
N LEU A 85 8.77 -20.02 10.42
CA LEU A 85 10.16 -19.66 10.22
C LEU A 85 10.57 -19.85 8.75
N VAL A 86 10.11 -20.92 8.11
CA VAL A 86 10.30 -21.17 6.67
C VAL A 86 9.53 -20.15 5.83
N PHE A 87 8.27 -19.86 6.18
CA PHE A 87 7.45 -18.86 5.50
C PHE A 87 8.12 -17.48 5.47
N LEU A 88 8.54 -16.98 6.64
CA LEU A 88 9.28 -15.72 6.76
C LEU A 88 10.62 -15.78 6.02
N GLY A 89 11.32 -16.92 6.09
CA GLY A 89 12.59 -17.11 5.38
C GLY A 89 12.47 -16.98 3.86
N ILE A 90 11.43 -17.60 3.26
CA ILE A 90 11.18 -17.53 1.82
C ILE A 90 10.91 -16.08 1.39
N LEU A 91 10.06 -15.36 2.13
CA LEU A 91 9.71 -13.98 1.81
C LEU A 91 10.89 -13.02 2.02
N LEU A 92 11.67 -13.23 3.08
CA LEU A 92 12.90 -12.46 3.32
C LEU A 92 13.92 -12.63 2.19
N ILE A 93 14.09 -13.85 1.67
CA ILE A 93 14.97 -14.10 0.51
C ILE A 93 14.45 -13.35 -0.73
N GLY A 94 13.13 -13.41 -0.97
CA GLY A 94 12.50 -12.66 -2.07
C GLY A 94 12.70 -11.14 -1.95
N TYR A 95 12.57 -10.61 -0.72
CA TYR A 95 12.82 -9.21 -0.43
C TYR A 95 14.29 -8.81 -0.67
N ILE A 96 15.24 -9.60 -0.16
CA ILE A 96 16.68 -9.36 -0.39
C ILE A 96 17.00 -9.40 -1.88
N TYR A 97 16.42 -10.33 -2.63
CA TYR A 97 16.60 -10.39 -4.08
C TYR A 97 16.08 -9.13 -4.78
N ALA A 98 14.87 -8.67 -4.43
CA ALA A 98 14.30 -7.46 -5.00
C ALA A 98 15.18 -6.23 -4.70
N TRP A 99 15.71 -6.14 -3.49
CA TRP A 99 16.64 -5.08 -3.10
C TRP A 99 17.95 -5.14 -3.89
N ALA A 100 18.57 -6.32 -4.00
CA ALA A 100 19.80 -6.51 -4.77
C ALA A 100 19.63 -6.20 -6.27
N LYS A 101 18.39 -6.23 -6.80
CA LYS A 101 18.05 -5.85 -8.17
C LYS A 101 17.76 -4.36 -8.36
N GLY A 102 17.89 -3.55 -7.32
CA GLY A 102 17.63 -2.11 -7.39
C GLY A 102 16.15 -1.76 -7.50
N ALA A 103 15.23 -2.69 -7.19
CA ALA A 103 13.79 -2.41 -7.22
C ALA A 103 13.35 -1.36 -6.18
N LEU A 104 14.24 -1.05 -5.23
CA LEU A 104 14.05 -0.11 -4.12
C LEU A 104 14.93 1.14 -4.26
N GLU A 105 15.72 1.26 -5.33
CA GLU A 105 16.60 2.41 -5.55
C GLU A 105 15.87 3.56 -6.25
N TRP A 106 16.18 4.79 -5.82
CA TRP A 106 15.54 6.01 -6.29
C TRP A 106 16.64 6.98 -6.74
N GLU A 107 16.87 7.06 -8.05
CA GLU A 107 17.54 8.18 -8.73
C GLU A 107 16.56 8.93 -9.62
#